data_AF-A0A7F8QAL0-F1
#
_entry.id   AF-A0A7F8QAL0-F1
#
_cell.length_a   1.000
_cell.length_b   1.000
_cell.length_c   1.000
_cell.angle_alpha   90.00
_cell.angle_beta   90.00
_cell.angle_gamma   90.00
#
_symmetry.space_group_name_H-M   'P 1'
#
loop_
_entity.id
_entity.type
_entity.pdbx_description
1 polymer ?
#
loop_
_entity_poly.entity_id
_entity_poly.type
_entity_poly.pdbx_seq_one_letter_code
_entity_poly.pdbx_strand_id
1 'polypeptide(L)'
;MWPPLSALQVKLAEPGQSCKQVCQENQLICEPSFFQHLNKDKDMLKAAETSESTDVLQTLQPFPTWYEVICQSSELAKDILVPSFDPKNRHCVFQGDLLLFSCAGAHPRHQRICPCRDFIKGQVALCKDCL
;
A
#
# COMPACT_ATOMS: atom_id res chain seq x y z
N MET A 1 9.81 3.78 -14.48
CA MET A 1 9.74 2.50 -13.75
C MET A 1 8.41 1.85 -14.12
N TRP A 2 8.36 0.53 -14.25
CA TRP A 2 7.15 -0.22 -14.65
C TRP A 2 6.80 -1.19 -13.52
N PRO A 3 5.53 -1.28 -13.08
CA PRO A 3 4.37 -0.43 -13.42
C PRO A 3 4.56 1.06 -13.07
N PRO A 4 3.77 1.98 -13.66
CA PRO A 4 3.84 3.41 -13.31
C PRO A 4 3.34 3.65 -11.88
N LEU A 5 3.95 4.61 -11.17
CA LEU A 5 3.58 4.91 -9.78
C LEU A 5 2.13 5.41 -9.64
N SER A 6 1.51 5.92 -10.72
CA SER A 6 0.08 6.27 -10.76
C SER A 6 -0.83 5.08 -10.46
N ALA A 7 -0.37 3.83 -10.70
CA ALA A 7 -1.12 2.63 -10.39
C ALA A 7 -1.06 2.24 -8.90
N LEU A 8 -0.20 2.87 -8.09
CA LEU A 8 -0.05 2.57 -6.67
C LEU A 8 -1.30 2.98 -5.88
N GLN A 9 -1.92 2.01 -5.23
CA GLN A 9 -2.99 2.20 -4.27
C GLN A 9 -2.58 1.56 -2.95
N VAL A 10 -2.40 2.37 -1.91
CA VAL A 10 -1.97 1.86 -0.60
C VAL A 10 -3.18 1.31 0.17
N LYS A 11 -3.01 0.14 0.79
CA LYS A 11 -3.98 -0.45 1.72
C LYS A 11 -3.28 -0.84 3.03
N LEU A 12 -4.02 -0.84 4.13
CA LEU A 12 -3.55 -1.38 5.40
C LEU A 12 -4.16 -2.76 5.59
N ALA A 13 -3.33 -3.80 5.68
CA ALA A 13 -3.79 -5.13 6.05
C ALA A 13 -3.91 -5.21 7.57
N GLU A 14 -5.03 -5.74 8.06
CA GLU A 14 -5.25 -5.95 9.50
C GLU A 14 -4.31 -7.02 10.08
N PRO A 15 -4.11 -7.06 11.41
CA PRO A 15 -3.38 -8.16 12.05
C PRO A 15 -3.96 -9.53 11.65
N GLY A 16 -3.10 -10.45 11.23
CA GLY A 16 -3.52 -11.75 10.70
C GLY A 16 -3.91 -11.75 9.21
N GLN A 17 -3.86 -10.59 8.54
CA GLN A 17 -4.08 -10.45 7.10
C GLN A 17 -2.79 -10.11 6.35
N SER A 18 -2.57 -10.71 5.17
CA SER A 18 -1.42 -10.43 4.31
C SER A 18 -1.71 -9.34 3.28
N CYS A 19 -0.67 -8.73 2.70
CA CYS A 19 -0.85 -7.76 1.61
C CYS A 19 -1.54 -8.37 0.38
N LYS A 20 -1.23 -9.64 0.05
CA LYS A 20 -1.97 -10.39 -0.97
C LYS A 20 -3.49 -10.39 -0.72
N GLN A 21 -3.93 -10.66 0.52
CA GLN A 21 -5.35 -10.76 0.87
C GLN A 21 -6.03 -9.40 0.80
N VAL A 22 -5.49 -8.38 1.46
CA VAL A 22 -6.14 -7.04 1.49
C VAL A 22 -6.27 -6.44 0.09
N CYS A 23 -5.27 -6.60 -0.79
CA CYS A 23 -5.39 -6.13 -2.16
C CYS A 23 -6.47 -6.91 -2.93
N GLN A 24 -6.49 -8.24 -2.80
CA GLN A 24 -7.47 -9.10 -3.48
C GLN A 24 -8.91 -8.81 -3.04
N GLU A 25 -9.15 -8.62 -1.74
CA GLU A 25 -10.46 -8.25 -1.18
C GLU A 25 -10.96 -6.89 -1.70
N ASN A 26 -10.04 -6.01 -2.11
CA ASN A 26 -10.34 -4.71 -2.73
C ASN A 26 -10.36 -4.75 -4.27
N GLN A 27 -10.38 -5.95 -4.89
CA GLN A 27 -10.31 -6.13 -6.36
C GLN A 27 -9.05 -5.50 -6.98
N LEU A 28 -7.95 -5.52 -6.25
CA LEU A 28 -6.62 -5.11 -6.65
C LEU A 28 -5.67 -6.31 -6.60
N ILE A 29 -4.42 -6.11 -6.99
CA ILE A 29 -3.33 -7.08 -6.80
C ILE A 29 -2.16 -6.40 -6.08
N CYS A 30 -1.48 -7.14 -5.20
CA CYS A 30 -0.28 -6.64 -4.54
C CYS A 30 0.86 -6.48 -5.56
N GLU A 31 1.52 -5.32 -5.57
CA GLU A 31 2.61 -4.99 -6.48
C GLU A 31 3.91 -4.80 -5.70
N PRO A 32 4.79 -5.82 -5.65
CA PRO A 32 5.97 -5.78 -4.80
C PRO A 32 6.99 -4.71 -5.22
N SER A 33 7.03 -4.32 -6.50
CA SER A 33 7.95 -3.26 -6.97
C SER A 33 7.69 -1.90 -6.31
N PHE A 34 6.50 -1.69 -5.73
CA PHE A 34 6.17 -0.43 -5.06
C PHE A 34 6.54 -0.38 -3.58
N PHE A 35 6.97 -1.48 -2.94
CA PHE A 35 7.37 -1.46 -1.53
C PHE A 35 8.47 -0.43 -1.23
N GLN A 36 9.42 -0.25 -2.15
CA GLN A 36 10.49 0.74 -2.00
C GLN A 36 9.97 2.19 -1.85
N HIS A 37 8.78 2.49 -2.35
CA HIS A 37 8.13 3.80 -2.23
C HIS A 37 7.41 3.96 -0.89
N LEU A 38 7.14 2.86 -0.19
CA LEU A 38 6.47 2.81 1.12
C LEU A 38 7.47 2.65 2.29
N ASN A 39 8.78 2.71 2.01
CA ASN A 39 9.84 2.38 2.96
C ASN A 39 10.72 3.58 3.37
N LYS A 40 10.12 4.77 3.54
CA LYS A 40 10.81 6.03 3.90
C LYS A 40 10.06 6.81 4.98
N ASP A 41 10.80 7.61 5.74
CA ASP A 41 10.37 8.21 7.01
C ASP A 41 9.33 9.36 6.94
N LYS A 42 8.54 9.39 8.01
CA LYS A 42 7.74 10.42 8.71
C LYS A 42 6.51 11.11 8.10
N ASP A 43 6.46 11.51 6.82
CA ASP A 43 5.35 12.39 6.34
C ASP A 43 4.64 11.94 5.05
N MET A 44 4.98 10.77 4.49
CA MET A 44 4.80 10.53 3.05
C MET A 44 3.76 9.48 2.63
N LEU A 45 3.02 8.86 3.53
CA LEU A 45 1.84 8.07 3.12
C LEU A 45 0.61 8.97 2.94
N LYS A 46 0.78 10.04 2.14
CA LYS A 46 -0.32 10.75 1.49
C LYS A 46 -0.67 9.91 0.27
N ALA A 47 -1.59 8.97 0.42
CA ALA A 47 -2.07 8.17 -0.70
C ALA A 47 -2.60 9.12 -1.78
N ALA A 48 -1.98 9.04 -2.96
CA ALA A 48 -2.13 9.93 -4.11
C ALA A 48 -3.58 10.33 -4.41
N GLU A 49 -3.81 11.64 -4.57
CA GLU A 49 -4.95 12.16 -5.32
C GLU A 49 -4.71 11.97 -6.82
N THR A 50 -5.79 11.62 -7.51
CA THR A 50 -5.96 11.69 -8.95
C THR A 50 -5.77 13.12 -9.44
N SER A 51 -5.13 13.24 -10.60
CA SER A 51 -5.09 14.41 -11.46
C SER A 51 -6.33 15.31 -11.37
N GLU A 52 -6.09 16.62 -11.27
CA GLU A 52 -7.07 17.68 -11.49
C GLU A 52 -7.90 17.38 -12.75
N SER A 53 -9.20 17.18 -12.58
CA SER A 53 -10.16 17.38 -13.66
C SER A 53 -11.36 18.10 -13.07
N THR A 54 -11.49 19.37 -13.46
CA THR A 54 -12.67 20.19 -13.23
C THR A 54 -13.85 19.56 -13.96
N ASP A 55 -14.68 18.79 -13.26
CA ASP A 55 -16.04 18.58 -13.74
C ASP A 55 -17.03 18.49 -12.58
N VAL A 56 -17.88 19.49 -12.54
CA VAL A 56 -18.93 19.70 -11.54
C VAL A 56 -20.17 18.95 -11.97
N LEU A 57 -20.22 17.62 -11.80
CA LEU A 57 -21.46 16.87 -11.54
C LEU A 57 -21.19 15.36 -11.38
N GLN A 58 -21.94 14.72 -10.47
CA GLN A 58 -22.34 13.30 -10.49
C GLN A 58 -21.39 12.26 -9.84
N THR A 59 -21.59 11.97 -8.54
CA THR A 59 -22.21 10.72 -8.00
C THR A 59 -21.72 10.34 -6.60
N LEU A 60 -22.65 9.75 -5.83
CA LEU A 60 -22.52 9.31 -4.44
C LEU A 60 -21.43 8.24 -4.23
N GLN A 61 -20.21 8.67 -3.89
CA GLN A 61 -19.17 7.79 -3.33
C GLN A 61 -18.55 8.45 -2.10
N PRO A 62 -18.70 7.88 -0.88
CA PRO A 62 -17.90 8.33 0.25
C PRO A 62 -16.52 7.67 0.12
N PHE A 63 -15.67 8.18 -0.76
CA PHE A 63 -14.28 7.71 -0.81
C PHE A 63 -13.32 8.89 -0.81
N PRO A 64 -12.88 9.27 0.41
CA PRO A 64 -11.48 9.54 0.59
C PRO A 64 -11.03 8.61 1.73
N THR A 65 -10.74 7.34 1.43
CA THR A 65 -10.10 6.44 2.42
C THR A 65 -8.59 6.75 2.46
N TRP A 66 -8.24 7.98 2.84
CA TRP A 66 -6.87 8.30 3.24
C TRP A 66 -6.74 7.84 4.69
N TYR A 67 -5.97 6.78 4.92
CA TYR A 67 -5.44 6.52 6.25
C TYR A 67 -4.06 7.15 6.27
N GLU A 68 -3.94 8.34 6.84
CA GLU A 68 -2.65 9.00 7.03
C GLU A 68 -1.84 8.17 8.03
N VAL A 69 -0.88 7.39 7.54
CA VAL A 69 0.04 6.65 8.41
C VAL A 69 1.10 7.63 8.89
N ILE A 70 0.89 8.16 10.10
CA ILE A 70 1.83 9.07 10.77
C ILE A 70 2.65 8.28 11.79
N CYS A 71 3.95 8.18 11.56
CA CYS A 71 4.89 7.49 12.43
C CYS A 71 5.48 8.47 13.47
N GLN A 72 5.20 8.27 14.75
CA GLN A 72 5.85 9.02 15.84
C GLN A 72 7.28 8.51 16.11
N SER A 73 7.47 7.20 16.00
CA SER A 73 8.77 6.55 16.09
C SER A 73 8.90 5.53 14.98
N SER A 74 10.14 5.24 14.61
CA SER A 74 10.45 4.27 13.56
C SER A 74 11.68 3.45 13.91
N GLU A 75 11.72 2.21 13.40
CA GLU A 75 12.89 1.35 13.44
C GLU A 75 13.04 0.57 12.13
N LEU A 76 14.20 -0.06 11.92
CA LEU A 76 14.48 -0.92 10.76
C LEU A 76 14.56 -2.37 11.21
N ALA A 77 13.88 -3.27 10.48
CA ALA A 77 13.96 -4.70 10.67
C ALA A 77 14.19 -5.42 9.33
N LYS A 78 14.87 -6.57 9.37
CA LYS A 78 15.05 -7.46 8.22
C LYS A 78 14.04 -8.60 8.30
N ASP A 79 12.79 -8.30 7.91
CA ASP A 79 11.67 -9.23 8.05
C ASP A 79 10.74 -9.13 6.83
N ILE A 80 10.12 -10.22 6.40
CA ILE A 80 9.16 -10.22 5.29
C ILE A 80 7.85 -9.47 5.62
N LEU A 81 7.59 -9.24 6.90
CA LEU A 81 6.34 -8.66 7.39
C LEU A 81 6.32 -7.13 7.41
N VAL A 82 7.45 -6.47 7.13
CA VAL A 82 7.58 -5.01 7.09
C VAL A 82 7.55 -4.47 5.65
N PRO A 83 7.10 -3.22 5.38
CA PRO A 83 6.74 -2.16 6.34
C PRO A 83 5.46 -2.45 7.13
N SER A 84 5.51 -2.20 8.44
CA SER A 84 4.38 -2.39 9.36
C SER A 84 4.11 -1.15 10.20
N PHE A 85 2.87 -1.00 10.65
CA PHE A 85 2.40 0.11 11.46
C PHE A 85 1.66 -0.41 12.70
N ASP A 86 2.11 0.04 13.88
CA ASP A 86 1.36 -0.11 15.12
C ASP A 86 0.50 1.14 15.36
N PRO A 87 -0.83 1.06 15.17
CA PRO A 87 -1.71 2.22 15.36
C PRO A 87 -1.80 2.67 16.82
N LYS A 88 -1.51 1.79 17.80
CA LYS A 88 -1.60 2.13 19.23
C LYS A 88 -0.45 3.04 19.65
N ASN A 89 0.76 2.68 19.25
CA ASN A 89 1.97 3.41 19.61
C ASN A 89 2.40 4.41 18.52
N ARG A 90 1.69 4.44 17.39
CA ARG A 90 2.08 5.17 16.17
C ARG A 90 3.54 4.87 15.79
N HIS A 91 3.91 3.60 15.86
CA HIS A 91 5.27 3.12 15.60
C HIS A 91 5.31 2.43 14.24
N CYS A 92 6.31 2.76 13.42
CA CYS A 92 6.52 2.16 12.11
C CYS A 92 7.78 1.32 12.10
N VAL A 93 7.68 0.10 11.57
CA VAL A 93 8.87 -0.73 11.33
C VAL A 93 9.09 -0.80 9.82
N PHE A 94 10.22 -0.29 9.37
CA PHE A 94 10.60 -0.27 7.97
C PHE A 94 11.57 -1.41 7.62
N GLN A 95 11.63 -1.75 6.34
CA GLN A 95 12.50 -2.80 5.82
C GLN A 95 13.96 -2.36 5.78
N GLY A 96 14.83 -3.16 6.40
CA GLY A 96 16.29 -3.01 6.36
C GLY A 96 16.98 -3.86 5.29
N ASP A 97 16.29 -4.82 4.66
CA ASP A 97 16.77 -5.62 3.54
C ASP A 97 15.75 -5.64 2.40
N LEU A 98 16.03 -4.93 1.31
CA LEU A 98 15.09 -4.74 0.19
C LEU A 98 14.72 -6.07 -0.51
N LEU A 99 15.52 -7.13 -0.35
CA LEU A 99 15.20 -8.44 -0.91
C LEU A 99 14.08 -9.16 -0.15
N LEU A 100 13.75 -8.69 1.06
CA LEU A 100 12.72 -9.30 1.91
C LEU A 100 11.34 -8.67 1.72
N PHE A 101 11.17 -7.69 0.83
CA PHE A 101 9.82 -7.20 0.52
C PHE A 101 8.93 -8.32 0.01
N SER A 102 7.75 -8.48 0.64
CA SER A 102 6.89 -9.63 0.39
C SER A 102 5.41 -9.27 0.48
N CYS A 103 4.66 -9.62 -0.56
CA CYS A 103 3.19 -9.60 -0.54
C CYS A 103 2.59 -10.68 0.36
N ALA A 104 3.31 -11.79 0.55
CA ALA A 104 2.93 -12.89 1.43
C ALA A 104 3.29 -12.59 2.89
N GLY A 105 2.67 -13.33 3.80
CA GLY A 105 2.87 -13.18 5.25
C GLY A 105 1.90 -12.17 5.87
N ALA A 106 1.36 -12.54 7.03
CA ALA A 106 0.44 -11.73 7.81
C ALA A 106 1.11 -11.36 9.13
N HIS A 107 1.13 -10.07 9.47
CA HIS A 107 1.72 -9.64 10.73
C HIS A 107 0.76 -9.98 11.88
N PRO A 108 1.20 -10.62 12.97
CA PRO A 108 0.30 -11.08 14.02
C PRO A 108 -0.25 -9.98 14.94
N ARG A 109 0.20 -8.72 14.78
CA ARG A 109 0.01 -7.65 15.78
C ARG A 109 -0.15 -6.27 15.15
N HIS A 110 0.75 -5.90 14.25
CA HIS A 110 0.73 -4.63 13.54
C HIS A 110 -0.10 -4.74 12.26
N GLN A 111 -0.54 -3.60 11.74
CA GLN A 111 -1.06 -3.52 10.37
C GLN A 111 0.10 -3.56 9.38
N ARG A 112 -0.06 -4.22 8.23
CA ARG A 112 0.94 -4.13 7.15
C ARG A 112 0.59 -3.01 6.18
N ILE A 113 1.59 -2.23 5.77
CA ILE A 113 1.42 -1.19 4.76
C ILE A 113 1.64 -1.83 3.39
N CYS A 114 0.57 -1.95 2.60
CA CYS A 114 0.53 -2.81 1.44
C CYS A 114 0.43 -2.03 0.13
N PRO A 115 1.37 -2.23 -0.81
CA PRO A 115 1.28 -1.66 -2.15
C PRO A 115 0.36 -2.51 -3.01
N CYS A 116 -0.82 -1.99 -3.34
CA CYS A 116 -1.70 -2.58 -4.33
C CYS A 116 -1.63 -1.82 -5.65
N ARG A 117 -2.09 -2.46 -6.72
CA ARG A 117 -2.40 -1.82 -8.01
C ARG A 117 -3.64 -2.44 -8.62
N ASP A 118 -4.22 -1.76 -9.59
CA ASP A 118 -5.29 -2.32 -10.38
C ASP A 118 -4.80 -3.32 -11.42
N PHE A 119 -5.75 -3.96 -12.10
CA PHE A 119 -5.47 -4.87 -13.21
C PHE A 119 -6.58 -4.85 -14.25
N ILE A 120 -6.25 -5.25 -15.47
CA ILE A 120 -7.23 -5.43 -16.55
C ILE A 120 -7.95 -6.77 -16.34
N LYS A 121 -9.29 -6.78 -16.30
CA LYS A 121 -10.06 -8.02 -16.14
C LYS A 121 -9.73 -9.01 -17.27
N GLY A 122 -9.39 -10.26 -16.90
CA GLY A 122 -8.89 -11.26 -17.85
C GLY A 122 -7.39 -11.20 -18.13
N GLN A 123 -6.68 -10.17 -17.63
CA GLN A 123 -5.23 -9.99 -17.76
C GLN A 123 -4.64 -9.42 -16.46
N VAL A 124 -4.59 -10.25 -15.40
CA VAL A 124 -4.17 -9.83 -14.05
C VAL A 124 -2.73 -9.28 -14.00
N ALA A 125 -1.89 -9.68 -14.96
CA ALA A 125 -0.51 -9.27 -15.04
C ALA A 125 -0.33 -7.77 -15.30
N LEU A 126 -1.28 -7.11 -15.99
CA LEU A 126 -1.16 -5.71 -16.41
C LEU A 126 -2.11 -4.80 -15.63
N CYS A 127 -1.60 -3.66 -15.17
CA CYS A 127 -2.42 -2.53 -14.74
C CYS A 127 -3.08 -1.83 -15.95
N LYS A 128 -4.06 -0.95 -15.71
CA LYS A 128 -4.74 -0.24 -16.82
C LYS A 128 -3.80 0.65 -17.62
N ASP A 129 -2.79 1.23 -16.96
CA ASP A 129 -1.79 2.12 -17.56
C ASP A 129 -0.44 1.42 -17.85
N CYS A 130 -0.45 0.09 -17.99
CA CYS A 130 0.77 -0.72 -18.14
C CYS A 130 1.11 -1.10 -19.59
N LEU A 131 0.44 -0.51 -20.57
CA LEU A 131 0.62 -0.75 -22.01
C LEU A 131 1.25 0.45 -22.72
#